data_AF-A0A931N3Y6-F1
#
_entry.id   AF-A0A931N3Y6-F1
#
_cell.length_a   1.000
_cell.length_b   1.000
_cell.length_c   1.000
_cell.angle_alpha   90.00
_cell.angle_beta   90.00
_cell.angle_gamma   90.00
#
_symmetry.space_group_name_H-M   'P 1'
#
loop_
_entity.id
_entity.type
_entity.pdbx_description
1 polymer ?
#
loop_
_entity_poly.entity_id
_entity_poly.type
_entity_poly.pdbx_seq_one_letter_code
_entity_poly.pdbx_strand_id
1 'polypeptide(L)'
;MTGVRLLAATVLTAACASTVCASGSVVAQPPVSGPCPVLWVLGVQGTGQSSTTASATADTGMVGALLGPVVAAVPHLVQRTYVAYPAGFGGAVGTGGDPVPYAASVADGVAALEATAQRIVSDCPATALAVVGYSQGAHVVSDFARRVGTGEAAIPPERVAGVALFSDPDRAPGTPVIPGRPGQVVPDPAPGTSGAAVSTVAITTAPATGGGIAGTGADPGYGALTGRVADICVEGDLSCAAPDRAALLRVAAGIAARADLRDPVAALGSIQAVLSGVLGDTWTTVVNNDFRVDPGVVDYAPETGLAQRLTEAADPRTPPPTPEDIASASARWGRITGVVAADPIGQLPKLAGQLSGAFGQLVAENADLSNPVVWLRYSDVIGRHTGYAATGQLATGVAWLTALAHDLAGAQS
;
A
#
# COMPACT_ATOMS: atom_id res chain seq x y z
N MET A 1 54.98 20.56 60.28
CA MET A 1 53.54 20.23 60.38
C MET A 1 52.82 20.95 59.26
N THR A 2 52.12 20.16 58.43
CA THR A 2 51.07 20.53 57.45
C THR A 2 51.36 21.63 56.43
N GLY A 3 51.66 21.19 55.19
CA GLY A 3 51.66 22.02 53.98
C GLY A 3 50.23 22.26 53.46
N VAL A 4 50.03 23.45 52.89
CA VAL A 4 48.78 23.91 52.29
C VAL A 4 48.82 23.61 50.78
N ARG A 5 47.88 22.81 50.28
CA ARG A 5 47.64 22.58 48.85
C ARG A 5 46.33 23.26 48.44
N LEU A 6 46.41 24.01 47.34
CA LEU A 6 45.31 24.61 46.58
C LEU A 6 44.30 23.56 46.09
N LEU A 7 43.02 23.93 46.03
CA LEU A 7 42.05 23.42 45.06
C LEU A 7 41.13 24.57 44.62
N ALA A 8 41.25 24.96 43.36
CA ALA A 8 40.36 25.87 42.66
C ALA A 8 39.15 25.09 42.14
N ALA A 9 37.94 25.60 42.39
CA ALA A 9 36.69 24.99 41.94
C ALA A 9 36.44 25.32 40.45
N THR A 10 36.36 24.28 39.64
CA THR A 10 36.04 24.34 38.21
C THR A 10 34.52 24.29 38.05
N VAL A 11 33.93 25.29 37.38
CA VAL A 11 32.52 25.32 37.00
C VAL A 11 32.32 24.43 35.77
N LEU A 12 31.53 23.36 35.91
CA LEU A 12 31.05 22.54 34.79
C LEU A 12 29.91 23.27 34.08
N THR A 13 30.17 23.82 32.89
CA THR A 13 29.12 24.19 31.93
C THR A 13 28.73 22.96 31.13
N ALA A 14 27.46 22.58 31.21
CA ALA A 14 26.88 21.49 30.45
C ALA A 14 26.85 21.82 28.94
N ALA A 15 27.61 21.08 28.13
CA ALA A 15 27.54 21.13 26.68
C ALA A 15 26.24 20.46 26.22
N CYS A 16 25.33 21.23 25.63
CA CYS A 16 24.22 20.70 24.86
C CYS A 16 24.80 20.02 23.61
N ALA A 17 24.71 18.69 23.54
CA ALA A 17 25.08 17.93 22.36
C ALA A 17 24.07 18.23 21.24
N SER A 18 24.59 18.81 20.17
CA SER A 18 23.88 19.15 18.94
C SER A 18 23.23 17.91 18.34
N THR A 19 21.91 17.89 18.28
CA THR A 19 21.15 17.05 17.35
C THR A 19 21.59 17.37 15.92
N VAL A 20 22.28 16.42 15.28
CA VAL A 20 22.50 16.43 13.84
C VAL A 20 21.14 16.17 13.20
N CYS A 21 20.47 17.24 12.74
CA CYS A 21 19.38 17.10 11.79
C CYS A 21 19.97 16.44 10.54
N ALA A 22 19.54 15.21 10.24
CA ALA A 22 19.78 14.61 8.94
C ALA A 22 19.01 15.46 7.92
N SER A 23 19.71 16.32 7.19
CA SER A 23 19.16 17.02 6.04
C SER A 23 18.86 15.98 4.97
N GLY A 24 17.59 15.59 4.86
CA GLY A 24 17.11 14.89 3.67
C GLY A 24 17.42 15.76 2.45
N SER A 25 18.10 15.21 1.47
CA SER A 25 18.36 15.87 0.19
C SER A 25 17.02 16.05 -0.53
N VAL A 26 16.35 17.17 -0.31
CA VAL A 26 15.22 17.59 -1.14
C VAL A 26 15.81 17.94 -2.50
N VAL A 27 15.63 17.06 -3.49
CA VAL A 27 15.97 17.40 -4.87
C VAL A 27 15.12 18.60 -5.27
N ALA A 28 15.80 19.70 -5.59
CA ALA A 28 15.14 20.94 -6.01
C ALA A 28 14.30 20.66 -7.26
N GLN A 29 12.97 20.67 -7.12
CA GLN A 29 12.09 20.61 -8.27
C GLN A 29 12.27 21.86 -9.14
N PRO A 30 12.14 21.74 -10.47
CA PRO A 30 12.30 22.89 -11.35
C PRO A 30 11.32 24.01 -10.95
N PRO A 31 11.75 25.29 -11.02
CA PRO A 31 10.91 26.42 -10.70
C PRO A 31 9.66 26.44 -11.59
N VAL A 32 8.58 27.00 -11.06
CA VAL A 32 7.38 27.32 -11.86
C VAL A 32 7.85 28.17 -13.05
N SER A 33 7.73 27.63 -14.26
CA SER A 33 8.13 28.31 -15.48
C SER A 33 6.89 28.84 -16.19
N GLY A 34 6.81 30.17 -16.37
CA GLY A 34 5.67 30.84 -16.96
C GLY A 34 4.58 31.28 -15.96
N PRO A 35 3.45 31.81 -16.44
CA PRO A 35 2.32 32.19 -15.60
C PRO A 35 1.67 30.97 -14.93
N CYS A 36 1.16 31.15 -13.71
CA CYS A 36 0.45 30.10 -12.97
C CYS A 36 -0.77 29.59 -13.77
N PRO A 37 -0.91 28.26 -13.97
CA PRO A 37 -2.07 27.71 -14.67
C PRO A 37 -3.32 27.76 -13.78
N VAL A 38 -4.51 27.61 -14.38
CA VAL A 38 -5.74 27.46 -13.59
C VAL A 38 -5.78 26.10 -12.87
N LEU A 39 -5.17 25.08 -13.47
CA LEU A 39 -5.04 23.73 -12.90
C LEU A 39 -3.60 23.22 -13.00
N TRP A 40 -3.06 22.72 -11.88
CA TRP A 40 -1.79 22.00 -11.85
C TRP A 40 -2.03 20.53 -11.56
N VAL A 41 -1.58 19.64 -12.45
CA VAL A 41 -1.76 18.19 -12.27
C VAL A 41 -0.48 17.54 -11.75
N LEU A 42 -0.56 16.87 -10.60
CA LEU A 42 0.53 16.12 -9.98
C LEU A 42 0.39 14.64 -10.33
N GLY A 43 1.39 14.09 -11.02
CA GLY A 43 1.42 12.69 -11.42
C GLY A 43 2.36 11.85 -10.56
N VAL A 44 1.88 10.74 -10.00
CA VAL A 44 2.67 9.80 -9.21
C VAL A 44 2.69 8.43 -9.87
N GLN A 45 3.86 8.06 -10.36
CA GLN A 45 4.08 6.85 -11.13
C GLN A 45 4.07 5.59 -10.25
N GLY A 46 3.87 4.42 -10.88
CA GLY A 46 3.96 3.14 -10.20
C GLY A 46 5.40 2.68 -9.94
N THR A 47 5.55 1.51 -9.33
CA THR A 47 6.83 0.85 -9.08
C THR A 47 7.65 0.73 -10.36
N GLY A 48 8.93 1.09 -10.30
CA GLY A 48 9.84 1.04 -11.45
C GLY A 48 9.59 2.07 -12.55
N GLN A 49 8.63 2.99 -12.37
CA GLN A 49 8.32 4.05 -13.33
C GLN A 49 8.76 5.45 -12.87
N SER A 50 9.38 5.55 -11.68
CA SER A 50 10.04 6.75 -11.16
C SER A 50 11.39 6.41 -10.53
N SER A 51 12.07 7.44 -10.05
CA SER A 51 13.27 7.39 -9.21
C SER A 51 13.41 8.72 -8.48
N THR A 52 14.33 8.79 -7.51
CA THR A 52 14.67 10.05 -6.82
C THR A 52 15.22 11.14 -7.74
N THR A 53 15.62 10.79 -8.97
CA THR A 53 16.13 11.72 -9.99
C THR A 53 15.24 11.77 -11.23
N ALA A 54 14.01 11.25 -11.16
CA ALA A 54 13.08 11.25 -12.27
C ALA A 54 12.75 12.68 -12.74
N SER A 55 12.58 12.83 -14.05
CA SER A 55 12.20 14.13 -14.62
C SER A 55 10.81 14.54 -14.14
N ALA A 56 10.71 15.77 -13.66
CA ALA A 56 9.47 16.36 -13.22
C ALA A 56 8.48 16.68 -14.37
N THR A 57 8.90 16.61 -15.64
CA THR A 57 8.08 17.08 -16.78
C THR A 57 7.96 16.09 -17.93
N ALA A 58 8.74 15.00 -17.92
CA ALA A 58 8.75 14.03 -19.01
C ALA A 58 7.53 13.10 -18.92
N ASP A 59 6.78 13.01 -20.03
CA ASP A 59 5.65 12.09 -20.15
C ASP A 59 6.13 10.66 -20.38
N THR A 60 6.35 9.95 -19.28
CA THR A 60 6.77 8.54 -19.28
C THR A 60 5.75 7.67 -18.56
N GLY A 61 5.87 6.34 -18.70
CA GLY A 61 5.06 5.39 -17.93
C GLY A 61 3.55 5.53 -18.12
N MET A 62 2.79 5.00 -17.16
CA MET A 62 1.33 4.97 -17.22
C MET A 62 0.71 6.35 -17.00
N VAL A 63 1.22 7.11 -16.03
CA VAL A 63 0.67 8.45 -15.75
C VAL A 63 1.00 9.43 -16.88
N GLY A 64 2.13 9.27 -17.57
CA GLY A 64 2.45 10.06 -18.76
C GLY A 64 1.55 9.82 -19.95
N ALA A 65 1.07 8.59 -20.13
CA ALA A 65 0.06 8.27 -21.13
C ALA A 65 -1.29 8.97 -20.87
N LEU A 66 -1.55 9.44 -19.65
CA LEU A 66 -2.72 10.23 -19.29
C LEU A 66 -2.45 11.74 -19.34
N LEU A 67 -1.39 12.22 -18.67
CA LEU A 67 -1.17 13.66 -18.53
C LEU A 67 -0.66 14.33 -19.82
N GLY A 68 0.04 13.60 -20.69
CA GLY A 68 0.44 14.10 -22.00
C GLY A 68 -0.77 14.56 -22.84
N PRO A 69 -1.78 13.69 -23.06
CA PRO A 69 -3.03 14.07 -23.71
C PRO A 69 -3.79 15.22 -23.05
N VAL A 70 -3.82 15.32 -21.72
CA VAL A 70 -4.46 16.44 -21.01
C VAL A 70 -3.80 17.77 -21.37
N VAL A 71 -2.46 17.82 -21.31
CA VAL A 71 -1.71 19.04 -21.65
C VAL A 71 -1.84 19.36 -23.14
N ALA A 72 -1.89 18.37 -24.02
CA ALA A 72 -2.14 18.60 -25.44
C ALA A 72 -3.54 19.17 -25.71
N ALA A 73 -4.56 18.77 -24.94
CA ALA A 73 -5.93 19.23 -25.09
C ALA A 73 -6.14 20.67 -24.57
N VAL A 74 -5.50 21.04 -23.46
CA VAL A 74 -5.67 22.35 -22.79
C VAL A 74 -4.35 23.00 -22.39
N PRO A 75 -3.43 23.27 -23.35
CA PRO A 75 -2.04 23.66 -23.08
C PRO A 75 -1.87 25.01 -22.37
N HIS A 76 -2.90 25.86 -22.37
CA HIS A 76 -2.88 27.17 -21.71
C HIS A 76 -3.59 27.17 -20.34
N LEU A 77 -4.27 26.08 -19.99
CA LEU A 77 -5.01 25.98 -18.72
C LEU A 77 -4.29 25.10 -17.70
N VAL A 78 -3.43 24.18 -18.18
CA VAL A 78 -2.83 23.13 -17.36
C VAL A 78 -1.30 23.20 -17.39
N GLN A 79 -0.68 23.02 -16.22
CA GLN A 79 0.68 22.49 -16.12
C GLN A 79 0.67 21.16 -15.38
N ARG A 80 1.76 20.38 -15.50
CA ARG A 80 1.90 19.11 -14.81
C ARG A 80 3.29 18.94 -14.21
N THR A 81 3.34 18.21 -13.11
CA THR A 81 4.59 17.79 -12.46
C THR A 81 4.51 16.30 -12.12
N TYR A 82 5.54 15.53 -12.47
CA TYR A 82 5.73 14.17 -11.99
C TYR A 82 6.51 14.17 -10.68
N VAL A 83 6.02 13.43 -9.68
CA VAL A 83 6.68 13.31 -8.38
C VAL A 83 7.85 12.34 -8.48
N ALA A 84 9.05 12.85 -8.24
CA ALA A 84 10.27 12.05 -8.10
C ALA A 84 10.30 11.40 -6.72
N TYR A 85 10.35 10.07 -6.69
CA TYR A 85 10.40 9.28 -5.46
C TYR A 85 11.01 7.90 -5.78
N PRO A 86 11.41 7.10 -4.77
CA PRO A 86 12.12 5.84 -5.00
C PRO A 86 11.40 4.85 -5.93
N ALA A 87 10.06 4.81 -5.89
CA ALA A 87 9.23 3.84 -6.62
C ALA A 87 9.70 2.38 -6.45
N GLY A 88 10.17 2.07 -5.24
CA GLY A 88 10.87 0.83 -4.90
C GLY A 88 9.96 -0.27 -4.37
N PHE A 89 10.39 -1.52 -4.55
CA PHE A 89 9.74 -2.73 -4.03
C PHE A 89 10.77 -3.67 -3.40
N GLY A 90 11.67 -3.13 -2.57
CA GLY A 90 12.66 -3.92 -1.84
C GLY A 90 13.68 -4.67 -2.71
N GLY A 91 13.89 -4.22 -3.96
CA GLY A 91 14.81 -4.88 -4.90
C GLY A 91 14.30 -6.19 -5.50
N ALA A 92 12.98 -6.43 -5.48
CA ALA A 92 12.38 -7.59 -6.13
C ALA A 92 12.79 -7.69 -7.62
N VAL A 93 13.18 -8.90 -8.05
CA VAL A 93 13.64 -9.12 -9.42
C VAL A 93 12.50 -8.86 -10.40
N GLY A 94 12.73 -7.95 -11.36
CA GLY A 94 11.79 -7.63 -12.42
C GLY A 94 10.79 -6.49 -12.13
N THR A 95 10.79 -5.91 -10.93
CA THR A 95 9.91 -4.76 -10.61
C THR A 95 10.52 -3.40 -10.95
N GLY A 96 11.86 -3.31 -11.08
CA GLY A 96 12.58 -2.04 -11.24
C GLY A 96 12.49 -1.14 -10.01
N GLY A 97 12.96 0.11 -10.16
CA GLY A 97 12.95 1.13 -9.09
C GLY A 97 14.10 0.99 -8.10
N ASP A 98 14.15 1.89 -7.13
CA ASP A 98 15.17 1.86 -6.08
C ASP A 98 14.96 0.64 -5.16
N PRO A 99 16.03 0.09 -4.52
CA PRO A 99 15.92 -1.09 -3.66
C PRO A 99 15.20 -0.83 -2.33
N VAL A 100 14.64 0.38 -2.15
CA VAL A 100 13.92 0.81 -0.94
C VAL A 100 12.70 -0.09 -0.72
N PRO A 101 12.45 -0.58 0.51
CA PRO A 101 11.25 -1.35 0.83
C PRO A 101 9.95 -0.60 0.46
N TYR A 102 8.91 -1.34 0.08
CA TYR A 102 7.65 -0.76 -0.41
C TYR A 102 7.07 0.32 0.52
N ALA A 103 6.91 0.01 1.81
CA ALA A 103 6.32 0.94 2.78
C ALA A 103 7.14 2.23 2.93
N ALA A 104 8.47 2.13 2.93
CA ALA A 104 9.36 3.29 2.96
C ALA A 104 9.26 4.11 1.67
N SER A 105 9.18 3.44 0.51
CA SER A 105 9.00 4.09 -0.79
C SER A 105 7.67 4.87 -0.86
N VAL A 106 6.58 4.29 -0.36
CA VAL A 106 5.27 4.98 -0.27
C VAL A 106 5.37 6.21 0.65
N ALA A 107 5.96 6.07 1.84
CA ALA A 107 6.12 7.19 2.76
C ALA A 107 6.94 8.34 2.16
N ASP A 108 8.06 8.03 1.49
CA ASP A 108 8.87 9.01 0.77
C ASP A 108 8.09 9.67 -0.38
N GLY A 109 7.27 8.90 -1.10
CA GLY A 109 6.39 9.40 -2.15
C GLY A 109 5.33 10.38 -1.62
N VAL A 110 4.69 10.07 -0.49
CA VAL A 110 3.71 10.94 0.16
C VAL A 110 4.38 12.25 0.59
N ALA A 111 5.53 12.17 1.24
CA ALA A 111 6.29 13.35 1.66
C ALA A 111 6.69 14.24 0.46
N ALA A 112 7.18 13.63 -0.63
CA ALA A 112 7.54 14.34 -1.84
C ALA A 112 6.33 15.00 -2.53
N LEU A 113 5.19 14.29 -2.58
CA LEU A 113 3.94 14.82 -3.14
C LEU A 113 3.41 16.00 -2.32
N GLU A 114 3.37 15.88 -0.99
CA GLU A 114 2.94 16.98 -0.10
C GLU A 114 3.83 18.21 -0.23
N ALA A 115 5.15 18.03 -0.22
CA ALA A 115 6.10 19.13 -0.39
C ALA A 115 5.92 19.83 -1.76
N THR A 116 5.70 19.05 -2.82
CA THR A 116 5.42 19.58 -4.17
C THR A 116 4.12 20.38 -4.20
N ALA A 117 3.05 19.82 -3.65
CA ALA A 117 1.73 20.45 -3.61
C ALA A 117 1.75 21.75 -2.80
N GLN A 118 2.37 21.75 -1.62
CA GLN A 118 2.50 22.93 -0.76
C GLN A 118 3.25 24.06 -1.46
N ARG A 119 4.35 23.74 -2.14
CA ARG A 119 5.12 24.73 -2.91
C ARG A 119 4.27 25.36 -4.02
N ILE A 120 3.55 24.56 -4.81
CA ILE A 120 2.68 25.07 -5.88
C ILE A 120 1.54 25.94 -5.31
N VAL A 121 0.92 25.50 -4.22
CA VAL A 121 -0.16 26.24 -3.55
C VAL A 121 0.31 27.59 -3.02
N SER A 122 1.56 27.66 -2.54
CA SER A 122 2.24 28.87 -2.07
C SER A 122 2.62 29.81 -3.22
N ASP A 123 3.27 29.27 -4.27
CA ASP A 123 3.78 30.04 -5.40
C ASP A 123 2.64 30.54 -6.30
N CYS A 124 1.56 29.77 -6.39
CA CYS A 124 0.38 30.04 -7.22
C CYS A 124 -0.93 29.93 -6.41
N PRO A 125 -1.29 30.95 -5.60
CA PRO A 125 -2.46 30.88 -4.70
C PRO A 125 -3.83 30.72 -5.38
N ALA A 126 -3.94 31.04 -6.67
CA ALA A 126 -5.19 30.89 -7.44
C ALA A 126 -5.28 29.55 -8.19
N THR A 127 -4.20 28.76 -8.24
CA THR A 127 -4.15 27.50 -8.99
C THR A 127 -4.82 26.37 -8.21
N ALA A 128 -5.73 25.63 -8.82
CA ALA A 128 -6.21 24.38 -8.24
C ALA A 128 -5.24 23.23 -8.54
N LEU A 129 -5.25 22.19 -7.72
CA LEU A 129 -4.48 20.96 -7.89
C LEU A 129 -5.40 19.84 -8.38
N ALA A 130 -4.92 19.01 -9.29
CA ALA A 130 -5.42 17.65 -9.45
C ALA A 130 -4.27 16.67 -9.23
N VAL A 131 -4.59 15.46 -8.75
CA VAL A 131 -3.56 14.47 -8.45
C VAL A 131 -3.92 13.12 -9.06
N VAL A 132 -2.98 12.50 -9.75
CA VAL A 132 -3.17 11.21 -10.44
C VAL A 132 -2.11 10.23 -9.96
N GLY A 133 -2.54 9.04 -9.55
CA GLY A 133 -1.65 7.96 -9.12
C GLY A 133 -1.90 6.66 -9.86
N TYR A 134 -0.86 5.88 -10.11
CA TYR A 134 -0.95 4.52 -10.65
C TYR A 134 -0.20 3.50 -9.80
N SER A 135 -0.81 2.35 -9.48
CA SER A 135 -0.19 1.25 -8.72
C SER A 135 0.39 1.75 -7.38
N GLN A 136 1.68 1.57 -7.08
CA GLN A 136 2.31 2.18 -5.88
C GLN A 136 2.06 3.70 -5.78
N GLY A 137 2.06 4.41 -6.91
CA GLY A 137 1.74 5.83 -6.94
C GLY A 137 0.27 6.12 -6.61
N ALA A 138 -0.65 5.20 -6.88
CA ALA A 138 -2.03 5.33 -6.43
C ALA A 138 -2.14 5.20 -4.90
N HIS A 139 -1.39 4.29 -4.27
CA HIS A 139 -1.29 4.25 -2.80
C HIS A 139 -0.81 5.59 -2.23
N VAL A 140 0.30 6.13 -2.78
CA VAL A 140 0.85 7.44 -2.39
C VAL A 140 -0.21 8.54 -2.50
N VAL A 141 -0.97 8.56 -3.59
CA VAL A 141 -2.01 9.58 -3.82
C VAL A 141 -3.23 9.35 -2.93
N SER A 142 -3.58 8.11 -2.64
CA SER A 142 -4.67 7.74 -1.72
C SER A 142 -4.38 8.27 -0.31
N ASP A 143 -3.17 8.03 0.21
CA ASP A 143 -2.72 8.55 1.50
C ASP A 143 -2.67 10.09 1.54
N PHE A 144 -2.14 10.71 0.49
CA PHE A 144 -2.17 12.17 0.33
C PHE A 144 -3.61 12.70 0.37
N ALA A 145 -4.52 12.12 -0.40
CA ALA A 145 -5.89 12.58 -0.49
C ALA A 145 -6.62 12.45 0.85
N ARG A 146 -6.39 11.36 1.60
CA ARG A 146 -6.94 11.20 2.95
C ARG A 146 -6.41 12.27 3.90
N ARG A 147 -5.08 12.45 3.96
CA ARG A 147 -4.44 13.45 4.84
C ARG A 147 -4.88 14.88 4.51
N VAL A 148 -5.08 15.21 3.23
CA VAL A 148 -5.69 16.50 2.84
C VAL A 148 -7.13 16.55 3.32
N GLY A 149 -7.94 15.53 3.00
CA GLY A 149 -9.36 15.48 3.31
C GLY A 149 -9.71 15.51 4.80
N THR A 150 -8.82 15.01 5.67
CA THR A 150 -8.93 15.06 7.14
C THR A 150 -8.27 16.29 7.76
N GLY A 151 -7.58 17.10 6.97
CA GLY A 151 -6.88 18.31 7.44
C GLY A 151 -5.53 18.06 8.12
N GLU A 152 -4.95 16.87 7.95
CA GLU A 152 -3.63 16.52 8.47
C GLU A 152 -2.49 17.08 7.60
N ALA A 153 -2.70 17.18 6.29
CA ALA A 153 -1.74 17.79 5.37
C ALA A 153 -1.92 19.32 5.34
N ALA A 154 -0.83 20.06 5.23
CA ALA A 154 -0.85 21.53 5.09
C ALA A 154 -1.25 22.01 3.68
N ILE A 155 -2.28 21.39 3.09
CA ILE A 155 -2.93 21.77 1.84
C ILE A 155 -4.44 21.87 2.11
N PRO A 156 -5.08 23.03 1.88
CA PRO A 156 -6.53 23.13 2.05
C PRO A 156 -7.27 22.20 1.07
N PRO A 157 -8.28 21.42 1.50
CA PRO A 157 -9.07 20.55 0.62
C PRO A 157 -9.71 21.28 -0.57
N GLU A 158 -9.99 22.56 -0.43
CA GLU A 158 -10.58 23.42 -1.47
C GLU A 158 -9.61 23.64 -2.63
N ARG A 159 -8.30 23.47 -2.39
CA ARG A 159 -7.28 23.56 -3.44
C ARG A 159 -7.19 22.31 -4.30
N VAL A 160 -7.80 21.18 -3.92
CA VAL A 160 -7.76 19.93 -4.69
C VAL A 160 -9.03 19.77 -5.52
N ALA A 161 -8.97 20.05 -6.81
CA ALA A 161 -10.09 19.96 -7.74
C ALA A 161 -10.51 18.52 -8.06
N GLY A 162 -9.58 17.56 -8.06
CA GLY A 162 -9.88 16.15 -8.32
C GLY A 162 -8.70 15.23 -8.08
N VAL A 163 -8.99 13.97 -7.74
CA VAL A 163 -8.01 12.91 -7.53
C VAL A 163 -8.41 11.68 -8.34
N ALA A 164 -7.50 11.14 -9.15
CA ALA A 164 -7.73 9.92 -9.92
C ALA A 164 -6.70 8.84 -9.53
N LEU A 165 -7.19 7.74 -8.98
CA LEU A 165 -6.41 6.58 -8.60
C LEU A 165 -6.63 5.49 -9.63
N PHE A 166 -5.54 4.92 -10.13
CA PHE A 166 -5.58 3.75 -11.01
C PHE A 166 -4.83 2.61 -10.33
N SER A 167 -5.48 1.47 -10.16
CA SER A 167 -4.84 0.30 -9.55
C SER A 167 -4.38 0.53 -8.09
N ASP A 168 -5.20 1.21 -7.26
CA ASP A 168 -4.86 1.52 -5.86
C ASP A 168 -4.66 0.25 -5.00
N PRO A 169 -3.43 -0.05 -4.53
CA PRO A 169 -3.14 -1.17 -3.65
C PRO A 169 -3.78 -1.07 -2.27
N ASP A 170 -4.22 0.10 -1.84
CA ASP A 170 -4.82 0.31 -0.52
C ASP A 170 -6.37 0.40 -0.59
N ARG A 171 -6.94 0.10 -1.75
CA ARG A 171 -8.39 0.10 -1.98
C ARG A 171 -9.11 -0.93 -1.11
N ALA A 172 -10.17 -0.52 -0.42
CA ALA A 172 -11.03 -1.46 0.30
C ALA A 172 -11.88 -2.34 -0.66
N PRO A 173 -12.22 -3.59 -0.28
CA PRO A 173 -13.10 -4.43 -1.08
C PRO A 173 -14.45 -3.78 -1.38
N GLY A 174 -14.92 -3.91 -2.61
CA GLY A 174 -16.23 -3.38 -3.02
C GLY A 174 -16.35 -1.85 -3.08
N THR A 175 -15.26 -1.09 -2.91
CA THR A 175 -15.27 0.38 -3.02
C THR A 175 -15.88 0.83 -4.35
N PRO A 176 -16.90 1.72 -4.35
CA PRO A 176 -17.46 2.26 -5.60
C PRO A 176 -16.43 3.14 -6.32
N VAL A 177 -16.62 3.36 -7.63
CA VAL A 177 -15.70 4.15 -8.45
C VAL A 177 -15.50 5.58 -7.93
N ILE A 178 -16.52 6.16 -7.27
CA ILE A 178 -16.40 7.37 -6.45
C ILE A 178 -16.52 6.94 -4.98
N PRO A 179 -15.40 6.77 -4.25
CA PRO A 179 -15.42 6.29 -2.87
C PRO A 179 -16.28 7.17 -1.95
N GLY A 180 -17.03 6.54 -1.05
CA GLY A 180 -18.02 7.21 -0.19
C GLY A 180 -19.30 7.68 -0.90
N ARG A 181 -19.46 7.43 -2.21
CA ARG A 181 -20.66 7.78 -3.00
C ARG A 181 -21.18 6.59 -3.84
N PRO A 182 -21.77 5.56 -3.22
CA PRO A 182 -22.28 4.40 -3.96
C PRO A 182 -23.26 4.79 -5.08
N GLY A 183 -23.02 4.29 -6.29
CA GLY A 183 -23.86 4.57 -7.48
C GLY A 183 -23.57 5.90 -8.19
N GLN A 184 -22.76 6.77 -7.62
CA GLN A 184 -22.29 7.98 -8.30
C GLN A 184 -21.21 7.62 -9.32
N VAL A 185 -21.35 8.10 -10.55
CA VAL A 185 -20.39 7.91 -11.65
C VAL A 185 -19.87 9.22 -12.22
N VAL A 186 -20.45 10.35 -11.85
CA VAL A 186 -19.99 11.69 -12.24
C VAL A 186 -19.32 12.33 -11.02
N PRO A 187 -18.05 12.76 -11.09
CA PRO A 187 -17.38 13.44 -9.98
C PRO A 187 -18.07 14.74 -9.57
N ASP A 188 -17.94 15.12 -8.30
CA ASP A 188 -18.40 16.41 -7.80
C ASP A 188 -17.59 17.55 -8.46
N PRO A 189 -18.19 18.74 -8.69
CA PRO A 189 -17.49 19.89 -9.25
C PRO A 189 -16.26 20.32 -8.44
N ALA A 190 -15.30 20.96 -9.10
CA ALA A 190 -14.23 21.66 -8.40
C ALA A 190 -14.81 22.80 -7.54
N PRO A 191 -14.25 23.07 -6.34
CA PRO A 191 -14.72 24.15 -5.49
C PRO A 191 -14.77 25.51 -6.22
N GLY A 192 -15.86 26.24 -6.04
CA GLY A 192 -16.06 27.55 -6.68
C GLY A 192 -16.47 27.48 -8.15
N THR A 193 -16.68 26.30 -8.73
CA THR A 193 -17.13 26.13 -10.13
C THR A 193 -18.58 25.66 -10.22
N SER A 194 -19.22 25.85 -11.37
CA SER A 194 -20.56 25.28 -11.64
C SER A 194 -20.52 23.78 -11.96
N GLY A 195 -19.35 23.24 -12.32
CA GLY A 195 -19.19 21.85 -12.75
C GLY A 195 -19.82 21.54 -14.11
N ALA A 196 -20.08 22.55 -14.94
CA ALA A 196 -20.79 22.37 -16.21
C ALA A 196 -20.07 21.38 -17.13
N ALA A 197 -18.74 21.49 -17.27
CA ALA A 197 -17.95 20.55 -18.05
C ALA A 197 -17.83 19.20 -17.33
N VAL A 198 -17.51 19.19 -16.02
CA VAL A 198 -17.35 17.94 -15.23
C VAL A 198 -18.63 17.09 -15.25
N SER A 199 -19.81 17.72 -15.24
CA SER A 199 -21.11 17.03 -15.26
C SER A 199 -21.34 16.15 -16.50
N THR A 200 -20.55 16.35 -17.56
CA THR A 200 -20.60 15.58 -18.80
C THR A 200 -19.69 14.35 -18.82
N VAL A 201 -18.85 14.17 -17.79
CA VAL A 201 -17.87 13.10 -17.71
C VAL A 201 -18.32 12.04 -16.70
N ALA A 202 -18.68 10.86 -17.20
CA ALA A 202 -19.02 9.71 -16.37
C ALA A 202 -17.89 8.68 -16.33
N ILE A 203 -17.48 8.29 -15.13
CA ILE A 203 -16.54 7.22 -14.84
C ILE A 203 -17.33 5.93 -14.65
N THR A 204 -17.47 5.17 -15.73
CA THR A 204 -18.34 3.98 -15.79
C THR A 204 -17.58 2.67 -15.59
N THR A 205 -16.36 2.72 -15.06
CA THR A 205 -15.61 1.51 -14.70
C THR A 205 -16.40 0.75 -13.64
N ALA A 206 -16.70 -0.52 -13.92
CA ALA A 206 -17.45 -1.35 -12.98
C ALA A 206 -16.63 -1.51 -11.68
N PRO A 207 -17.23 -1.36 -10.49
CA PRO A 207 -16.54 -1.60 -9.23
C PRO A 207 -15.97 -3.01 -9.19
N ALA A 208 -14.68 -3.13 -8.88
CA ALA A 208 -14.05 -4.42 -8.65
C ALA A 208 -14.47 -4.99 -7.29
N THR A 209 -14.62 -6.31 -7.22
CA THR A 209 -15.15 -6.98 -6.02
C THR A 209 -14.09 -7.13 -4.92
N GLY A 210 -12.87 -7.51 -5.29
CA GLY A 210 -11.75 -7.65 -4.35
C GLY A 210 -11.20 -6.31 -3.84
N GLY A 211 -10.37 -6.38 -2.80
CA GLY A 211 -9.61 -5.24 -2.28
C GLY A 211 -8.17 -5.19 -2.79
N GLY A 212 -7.45 -4.14 -2.44
CA GLY A 212 -6.05 -3.99 -2.78
C GLY A 212 -5.11 -4.78 -1.86
N ILE A 213 -3.94 -5.16 -2.38
CA ILE A 213 -2.96 -6.03 -1.69
C ILE A 213 -2.22 -5.37 -0.53
N ALA A 214 -2.17 -4.04 -0.49
CA ALA A 214 -1.60 -3.28 0.61
C ALA A 214 -2.67 -2.80 1.61
N GLY A 215 -3.94 -3.02 1.28
CA GLY A 215 -5.09 -2.57 2.05
C GLY A 215 -5.34 -3.38 3.31
N THR A 216 -5.76 -2.70 4.37
CA THR A 216 -6.24 -3.34 5.62
C THR A 216 -7.66 -3.87 5.53
N GLY A 217 -8.34 -3.65 4.41
CA GLY A 217 -9.77 -3.90 4.22
C GLY A 217 -10.69 -2.84 4.82
N ALA A 218 -10.17 -1.88 5.59
CA ALA A 218 -10.92 -0.73 6.08
C ALA A 218 -10.99 0.39 5.02
N ASP A 219 -12.14 1.06 4.90
CA ASP A 219 -12.28 2.30 4.14
C ASP A 219 -12.40 3.48 5.11
N PRO A 220 -11.30 4.20 5.39
CA PRO A 220 -11.34 5.40 6.22
C PRO A 220 -12.02 6.60 5.52
N GLY A 221 -12.31 6.49 4.21
CA GLY A 221 -12.85 7.56 3.38
C GLY A 221 -11.86 8.71 3.13
N TYR A 222 -12.27 9.68 2.32
CA TYR A 222 -11.43 10.82 1.90
C TYR A 222 -11.86 12.16 2.52
N GLY A 223 -12.68 12.14 3.58
CA GLY A 223 -13.12 13.35 4.28
C GLY A 223 -13.70 14.41 3.34
N ALA A 224 -13.18 15.64 3.40
CA ALA A 224 -13.60 16.77 2.57
C ALA A 224 -13.36 16.58 1.06
N LEU A 225 -12.58 15.58 0.64
CA LEU A 225 -12.37 15.24 -0.77
C LEU A 225 -13.37 14.19 -1.29
N THR A 226 -14.24 13.63 -0.44
CA THR A 226 -15.30 12.70 -0.86
C THR A 226 -16.11 13.28 -2.01
N GLY A 227 -16.32 12.51 -3.08
CA GLY A 227 -16.97 12.97 -4.32
C GLY A 227 -16.02 13.55 -5.37
N ARG A 228 -14.82 13.99 -4.98
CA ARG A 228 -13.74 14.46 -5.88
C ARG A 228 -12.60 13.45 -6.05
N VAL A 229 -12.74 12.26 -5.47
CA VAL A 229 -11.81 11.14 -5.68
C VAL A 229 -12.49 10.10 -6.56
N ALA A 230 -11.78 9.63 -7.59
CA ALA A 230 -12.16 8.47 -8.38
C ALA A 230 -11.13 7.36 -8.18
N ASP A 231 -11.60 6.18 -7.79
CA ASP A 231 -10.77 4.99 -7.60
C ASP A 231 -11.11 3.94 -8.67
N ILE A 232 -10.24 3.86 -9.67
CA ILE A 232 -10.44 3.10 -10.90
C ILE A 232 -9.63 1.82 -10.81
N CYS A 233 -10.35 0.71 -10.63
CA CYS A 233 -9.78 -0.63 -10.56
C CYS A 233 -10.48 -1.56 -11.56
N VAL A 234 -9.70 -2.33 -12.31
CA VAL A 234 -10.22 -3.35 -13.21
C VAL A 234 -10.22 -4.72 -12.51
N GLU A 235 -11.34 -5.42 -12.53
CA GLU A 235 -11.43 -6.78 -12.00
C GLU A 235 -10.34 -7.70 -12.61
N GLY A 236 -9.61 -8.41 -11.76
CA GLY A 236 -8.46 -9.25 -12.14
C GLY A 236 -7.10 -8.57 -12.02
N ASP A 237 -7.06 -7.25 -11.82
CA ASP A 237 -5.86 -6.54 -11.39
C ASP A 237 -5.60 -6.82 -9.90
N LEU A 238 -4.67 -7.73 -9.61
CA LEU A 238 -4.37 -8.14 -8.24
C LEU A 238 -3.84 -6.99 -7.38
N SER A 239 -3.38 -5.88 -7.93
CA SER A 239 -2.96 -4.75 -7.10
C SER A 239 -4.14 -4.19 -6.31
N CYS A 240 -5.29 -3.98 -6.94
CA CYS A 240 -6.46 -3.28 -6.38
C CYS A 240 -7.73 -4.14 -6.24
N ALA A 241 -7.71 -5.35 -6.80
CA ALA A 241 -8.79 -6.34 -6.80
C ALA A 241 -8.26 -7.75 -6.52
N ALA A 242 -7.34 -7.86 -5.56
CA ALA A 242 -7.00 -9.14 -4.98
C ALA A 242 -8.23 -9.76 -4.30
N PRO A 243 -8.45 -11.07 -4.48
CA PRO A 243 -9.46 -11.76 -3.70
C PRO A 243 -9.03 -11.73 -2.23
N ASP A 244 -10.00 -11.58 -1.33
CA ASP A 244 -9.81 -11.22 0.10
C ASP A 244 -8.77 -12.05 0.87
N ARG A 245 -8.30 -13.19 0.33
CA ARG A 245 -7.46 -14.17 1.02
C ARG A 245 -6.45 -14.93 0.11
N ALA A 246 -5.89 -14.27 -0.91
CA ALA A 246 -4.95 -14.87 -1.88
C ALA A 246 -3.64 -15.49 -1.31
N ALA A 247 -3.33 -15.29 -0.03
CA ALA A 247 -2.18 -15.90 0.65
C ALA A 247 -2.28 -17.44 0.78
N LEU A 248 -3.49 -18.01 0.70
CA LEU A 248 -3.75 -19.40 1.06
C LEU A 248 -3.20 -20.47 0.09
N LEU A 249 -3.16 -20.14 -1.19
CA LEU A 249 -2.89 -21.12 -2.25
C LEU A 249 -1.42 -21.54 -2.32
N ARG A 250 -0.49 -20.68 -1.91
CA ARG A 250 0.93 -21.04 -1.79
C ARG A 250 1.17 -22.05 -0.66
N VAL A 251 0.36 -21.97 0.39
CA VAL A 251 0.48 -22.81 1.59
C VAL A 251 -0.13 -24.20 1.36
N ALA A 252 -1.36 -24.25 0.84
CA ALA A 252 -2.06 -25.52 0.59
C ALA A 252 -1.35 -26.39 -0.47
N ALA A 253 -0.83 -25.78 -1.54
CA ALA A 253 -0.09 -26.51 -2.58
C ALA A 253 1.28 -27.04 -2.11
N GLY A 254 1.94 -26.34 -1.18
CA GLY A 254 3.22 -26.78 -0.60
C GLY A 254 3.07 -27.94 0.38
N ILE A 255 1.99 -27.95 1.18
CA ILE A 255 1.74 -28.96 2.21
C ILE A 255 1.24 -30.28 1.59
N ALA A 256 0.31 -30.21 0.62
CA ALA A 256 -0.23 -31.41 -0.04
C ALA A 256 0.82 -32.23 -0.80
N ALA A 257 1.95 -31.62 -1.18
CA ALA A 257 2.99 -32.25 -2.00
C ALA A 257 4.01 -33.10 -1.21
N ARG A 258 4.09 -33.03 0.14
CA ARG A 258 5.27 -33.55 0.87
C ARG A 258 5.06 -34.21 2.25
N ALA A 259 3.85 -34.59 2.65
CA ALA A 259 3.67 -35.25 3.96
C ALA A 259 3.96 -36.77 3.91
N ASP A 260 5.07 -37.21 4.52
CA ASP A 260 5.32 -38.62 4.91
C ASP A 260 5.21 -38.76 6.45
N LEU A 261 4.34 -39.66 6.92
CA LEU A 261 3.88 -39.74 8.32
C LEU A 261 4.36 -41.02 9.05
N ARG A 262 5.48 -41.62 8.62
CA ARG A 262 5.95 -42.92 9.14
C ARG A 262 6.90 -42.83 10.34
N ASP A 263 7.40 -41.64 10.68
CA ASP A 263 8.20 -41.37 11.89
C ASP A 263 7.73 -40.05 12.54
N PRO A 264 7.17 -40.07 13.76
CA PRO A 264 6.54 -38.89 14.36
C PRO A 264 7.52 -37.77 14.75
N VAL A 265 8.78 -38.08 15.07
CA VAL A 265 9.77 -37.06 15.45
C VAL A 265 10.42 -36.47 14.20
N ALA A 266 10.74 -37.31 13.22
CA ALA A 266 11.21 -36.84 11.91
C ALA A 266 10.12 -36.06 11.16
N ALA A 267 8.84 -36.43 11.35
CA ALA A 267 7.70 -35.71 10.80
C ALA A 267 7.61 -34.29 11.38
N LEU A 268 7.80 -34.09 12.68
CA LEU A 268 7.77 -32.74 13.28
C LEU A 268 8.91 -31.84 12.77
N GLY A 269 10.13 -32.38 12.63
CA GLY A 269 11.25 -31.65 12.03
C GLY A 269 11.00 -31.30 10.55
N SER A 270 10.40 -32.23 9.80
CA SER A 270 10.03 -32.03 8.39
C SER A 270 8.89 -31.02 8.25
N ILE A 271 7.89 -31.06 9.13
CA ILE A 271 6.78 -30.10 9.21
C ILE A 271 7.33 -28.71 9.53
N GLN A 272 8.24 -28.58 10.50
CA GLN A 272 8.87 -27.30 10.81
C GLN A 272 9.61 -26.73 9.60
N ALA A 273 10.41 -27.55 8.90
CA ALA A 273 11.18 -27.11 7.74
C ALA A 273 10.29 -26.74 6.54
N VAL A 274 9.19 -27.47 6.34
CA VAL A 274 8.21 -27.16 5.30
C VAL A 274 7.45 -25.88 5.65
N LEU A 275 6.94 -25.76 6.87
CA LEU A 275 6.16 -24.61 7.29
C LEU A 275 7.02 -23.36 7.40
N SER A 276 8.26 -23.43 7.91
CA SER A 276 9.17 -22.28 7.89
C SER A 276 9.56 -21.88 6.46
N GLY A 277 9.78 -22.85 5.57
CA GLY A 277 10.09 -22.58 4.17
C GLY A 277 8.92 -22.01 3.37
N VAL A 278 7.69 -22.36 3.72
CA VAL A 278 6.47 -21.93 3.02
C VAL A 278 5.88 -20.64 3.61
N LEU A 279 5.91 -20.49 4.94
CA LEU A 279 5.26 -19.41 5.68
C LEU A 279 6.23 -18.31 6.14
N GLY A 280 7.55 -18.56 6.09
CA GLY A 280 8.58 -17.59 6.46
C GLY A 280 8.33 -16.99 7.85
N ASP A 281 8.31 -15.66 7.91
CA ASP A 281 8.09 -14.86 9.11
C ASP A 281 6.76 -15.18 9.83
N THR A 282 5.72 -15.54 9.07
CA THR A 282 4.41 -15.93 9.64
C THR A 282 4.56 -17.15 10.55
N TRP A 283 5.45 -18.09 10.23
CA TRP A 283 5.67 -19.28 11.04
C TRP A 283 6.23 -18.93 12.43
N THR A 284 7.14 -17.96 12.50
CA THR A 284 7.68 -17.44 13.77
C THR A 284 6.56 -16.89 14.64
N THR A 285 5.66 -16.10 14.06
CA THR A 285 4.50 -15.53 14.77
C THR A 285 3.53 -16.61 15.25
N VAL A 286 3.22 -17.60 14.41
CA VAL A 286 2.33 -18.72 14.78
C VAL A 286 2.91 -19.53 15.94
N VAL A 287 4.21 -19.88 15.89
CA VAL A 287 4.86 -20.64 16.97
C VAL A 287 4.85 -19.84 18.29
N ASN A 288 5.10 -18.54 18.22
CA ASN A 288 5.16 -17.68 19.40
C ASN A 288 3.79 -17.34 20.00
N ASN A 289 2.72 -17.37 19.23
CA ASN A 289 1.43 -16.85 19.72
C ASN A 289 0.32 -17.90 19.77
N ASP A 290 0.39 -18.96 18.96
CA ASP A 290 -0.77 -19.85 18.76
C ASP A 290 -0.62 -21.22 19.44
N PHE A 291 0.58 -21.57 19.91
CA PHE A 291 0.82 -22.82 20.64
C PHE A 291 0.90 -22.59 22.15
N ARG A 292 0.00 -23.20 22.93
CA ARG A 292 0.12 -23.26 24.39
C ARG A 292 0.94 -24.48 24.78
N VAL A 293 1.98 -24.27 25.59
CA VAL A 293 2.95 -25.30 25.97
C VAL A 293 3.00 -25.37 27.49
N ASP A 294 2.26 -26.34 28.04
CA ASP A 294 2.18 -26.65 29.47
C ASP A 294 2.98 -27.93 29.79
N PRO A 295 3.28 -28.21 31.08
CA PRO A 295 3.97 -29.45 31.45
C PRO A 295 3.22 -30.69 30.95
N GLY A 296 3.80 -31.40 29.98
CA GLY A 296 3.25 -32.64 29.41
C GLY A 296 2.09 -32.44 28.41
N VAL A 297 1.73 -31.20 28.08
CA VAL A 297 0.60 -30.90 27.18
C VAL A 297 0.97 -29.77 26.22
N VAL A 298 0.73 -29.98 24.92
CA VAL A 298 0.78 -28.91 23.92
C VAL A 298 -0.57 -28.80 23.24
N ASP A 299 -1.08 -27.58 23.10
CA ASP A 299 -2.30 -27.29 22.37
C ASP A 299 -2.06 -26.22 21.32
N TYR A 300 -2.60 -26.43 20.12
CA TYR A 300 -2.78 -25.36 19.15
C TYR A 300 -4.09 -24.63 19.49
N ALA A 301 -3.97 -23.41 20.01
CA ALA A 301 -5.06 -22.60 20.53
C ALA A 301 -4.86 -21.14 20.12
N PRO A 302 -5.04 -20.82 18.83
CA PRO A 302 -4.82 -19.48 18.30
C PRO A 302 -5.87 -18.50 18.82
N GLU A 303 -5.47 -17.25 19.05
CA GLU A 303 -6.39 -16.15 19.35
C GLU A 303 -7.01 -15.55 18.08
N THR A 304 -6.33 -15.67 16.95
CA THR A 304 -6.78 -15.22 15.62
C THR A 304 -6.68 -16.35 14.59
N GLY A 305 -7.59 -16.38 13.62
CA GLY A 305 -7.61 -17.43 12.60
C GLY A 305 -6.34 -17.45 11.73
N LEU A 306 -5.99 -18.61 11.19
CA LEU A 306 -4.78 -18.76 10.37
C LEU A 306 -4.82 -17.89 9.09
N ALA A 307 -6.01 -17.63 8.53
CA ALA A 307 -6.19 -16.69 7.41
C ALA A 307 -5.76 -15.27 7.81
N GLN A 308 -6.19 -14.82 8.98
CA GLN A 308 -5.87 -13.49 9.49
C GLN A 308 -4.37 -13.35 9.79
N ARG A 309 -3.74 -14.37 10.39
CA ARG A 309 -2.27 -14.40 10.60
C ARG A 309 -1.50 -14.25 9.29
N LEU A 310 -1.95 -14.93 8.24
CA LEU A 310 -1.36 -14.84 6.90
C LEU A 310 -1.56 -13.45 6.30
N THR A 311 -2.73 -12.84 6.49
CA THR A 311 -3.02 -11.47 6.03
C THR A 311 -2.15 -10.45 6.75
N GLU A 312 -2.06 -10.50 8.08
CA GLU A 312 -1.24 -9.61 8.91
C GLU A 312 0.25 -9.72 8.58
N ALA A 313 0.73 -10.94 8.32
CA ALA A 313 2.13 -11.16 7.92
C ALA A 313 2.41 -10.76 6.46
N ALA A 314 1.40 -10.70 5.60
CA ALA A 314 1.51 -10.20 4.23
C ALA A 314 1.44 -8.66 4.15
N ASP A 315 0.98 -7.99 5.21
CA ASP A 315 0.89 -6.54 5.29
C ASP A 315 2.31 -5.92 5.38
N PRO A 316 2.73 -5.12 4.38
CA PRO A 316 4.08 -4.55 4.33
C PRO A 316 4.37 -3.52 5.43
N ARG A 317 3.36 -3.10 6.21
CA ARG A 317 3.50 -2.21 7.37
C ARG A 317 3.77 -2.97 8.66
N THR A 318 3.50 -4.27 8.68
CA THR A 318 3.84 -5.14 9.82
C THR A 318 5.35 -5.36 9.82
N PRO A 319 6.08 -4.95 10.88
CA PRO A 319 7.50 -5.20 10.97
C PRO A 319 7.78 -6.71 10.96
N PRO A 320 8.83 -7.18 10.26
CA PRO A 320 9.22 -8.58 10.34
C PRO A 320 9.65 -8.96 11.77
N PRO A 321 9.52 -10.24 12.17
CA PRO A 321 9.97 -10.71 13.48
C PRO A 321 11.44 -10.36 13.73
N THR A 322 11.74 -9.92 14.95
CA THR A 322 13.11 -9.59 15.34
C THR A 322 13.96 -10.87 15.48
N PRO A 323 15.30 -10.77 15.49
CA PRO A 323 16.16 -11.92 15.80
C PRO A 323 15.83 -12.59 17.14
N GLU A 324 15.34 -11.82 18.12
CA GLU A 324 14.88 -12.33 19.42
C GLU A 324 13.60 -13.14 19.27
N ASP A 325 12.64 -12.68 18.46
CA ASP A 325 11.40 -13.42 18.17
C ASP A 325 11.68 -14.76 17.49
N ILE A 326 12.62 -14.78 16.55
CA ILE A 326 13.05 -15.99 15.83
C ILE A 326 13.72 -16.99 16.79
N ALA A 327 14.58 -16.50 17.68
CA ALA A 327 15.23 -17.33 18.71
C ALA A 327 14.20 -17.88 19.70
N SER A 328 13.23 -17.06 20.12
CA SER A 328 12.13 -17.45 21.00
C SER A 328 11.25 -18.53 20.37
N ALA A 329 10.89 -18.37 19.10
CA ALA A 329 10.11 -19.36 18.35
C ALA A 329 10.86 -20.68 18.23
N SER A 330 12.16 -20.63 17.93
CA SER A 330 13.02 -21.83 17.85
C SER A 330 13.08 -22.56 19.20
N ALA A 331 13.25 -21.84 20.30
CA ALA A 331 13.27 -22.42 21.64
C ALA A 331 11.91 -23.01 22.05
N ARG A 332 10.81 -22.32 21.70
CA ARG A 332 9.45 -22.79 21.98
C ARG A 332 9.09 -24.02 21.17
N TRP A 333 9.50 -24.07 19.91
CA TRP A 333 9.36 -25.25 19.07
C TRP A 333 10.13 -26.44 19.65
N GLY A 334 11.35 -26.23 20.17
CA GLY A 334 12.10 -27.24 20.91
C GLY A 334 11.29 -27.82 22.09
N ARG A 335 10.59 -26.98 22.86
CA ARG A 335 9.71 -27.46 23.95
C ARG A 335 8.51 -28.25 23.43
N ILE A 336 7.88 -27.80 22.35
CA ILE A 336 6.76 -28.51 21.70
C ILE A 336 7.22 -29.92 21.30
N THR A 337 8.35 -30.02 20.60
CA THR A 337 8.90 -31.31 20.20
C THR A 337 9.24 -32.21 21.40
N GLY A 338 9.74 -31.64 22.50
CA GLY A 338 10.02 -32.38 23.73
C GLY A 338 8.77 -32.96 24.39
N VAL A 339 7.67 -32.19 24.46
CA VAL A 339 6.41 -32.68 25.01
C VAL A 339 5.79 -33.76 24.13
N VAL A 340 5.80 -33.59 22.81
CA VAL A 340 5.25 -34.59 21.88
C VAL A 340 6.10 -35.86 21.86
N ALA A 341 7.42 -35.76 21.98
CA ALA A 341 8.30 -36.92 22.08
C ALA A 341 8.10 -37.71 23.38
N ALA A 342 7.72 -37.03 24.48
CA ALA A 342 7.44 -37.67 25.76
C ALA A 342 6.10 -38.41 25.80
N ASP A 343 5.09 -37.95 25.03
CA ASP A 343 3.78 -38.61 24.91
C ASP A 343 3.25 -38.52 23.45
N PRO A 344 3.79 -39.32 22.53
CA PRO A 344 3.38 -39.25 21.13
C PRO A 344 1.94 -39.75 20.92
N ILE A 345 1.47 -40.69 21.74
CA ILE A 345 0.14 -41.30 21.60
C ILE A 345 -0.95 -40.33 22.05
N GLY A 346 -0.74 -39.57 23.12
CA GLY A 346 -1.70 -38.58 23.60
C GLY A 346 -1.64 -37.25 22.84
N GLN A 347 -0.45 -36.78 22.48
CA GLN A 347 -0.30 -35.44 21.89
C GLN A 347 -0.51 -35.39 20.38
N LEU A 348 -0.05 -36.39 19.62
CA LEU A 348 -0.12 -36.33 18.15
C LEU A 348 -1.55 -36.31 17.61
N PRO A 349 -2.48 -37.20 18.03
CA PRO A 349 -3.85 -37.18 17.51
C PRO A 349 -4.58 -35.88 17.86
N LYS A 350 -4.32 -35.36 19.06
CA LYS A 350 -4.90 -34.10 19.56
C LYS A 350 -4.44 -32.91 18.72
N LEU A 351 -3.13 -32.75 18.54
CA LEU A 351 -2.56 -31.67 17.74
C LEU A 351 -2.95 -31.79 16.27
N ALA A 352 -2.95 -33.01 15.72
CA ALA A 352 -3.42 -33.25 14.36
C ALA A 352 -4.89 -32.83 14.18
N GLY A 353 -5.75 -33.12 15.16
CA GLY A 353 -7.15 -32.68 15.17
C GLY A 353 -7.31 -31.17 15.24
N GLN A 354 -6.57 -30.50 16.13
CA GLN A 354 -6.59 -29.04 16.28
C GLN A 354 -6.10 -28.32 15.02
N LEU A 355 -4.98 -28.77 14.46
CA LEU A 355 -4.42 -28.21 13.23
C LEU A 355 -5.32 -28.52 12.02
N SER A 356 -5.89 -29.73 11.92
CA SER A 356 -6.84 -30.06 10.85
C SER A 356 -8.11 -29.22 10.94
N GLY A 357 -8.59 -28.92 12.16
CA GLY A 357 -9.71 -28.00 12.37
C GLY A 357 -9.38 -26.58 11.92
N ALA A 358 -8.18 -26.09 12.24
CA ALA A 358 -7.71 -24.78 11.80
C ALA A 358 -7.54 -24.69 10.27
N PHE A 359 -6.98 -25.73 9.63
CA PHE A 359 -6.93 -25.84 8.18
C PHE A 359 -8.32 -26.01 7.55
N GLY A 360 -9.25 -26.69 8.22
CA GLY A 360 -10.64 -26.81 7.76
C GLY A 360 -11.36 -25.45 7.79
N GLN A 361 -11.19 -24.68 8.86
CA GLN A 361 -11.68 -23.30 8.95
C GLN A 361 -11.04 -22.43 7.88
N LEU A 362 -9.73 -22.55 7.68
CA LEU A 362 -8.99 -21.88 6.62
C LEU A 362 -9.60 -22.15 5.24
N VAL A 363 -9.89 -23.41 4.91
CA VAL A 363 -10.52 -23.77 3.64
C VAL A 363 -11.96 -23.27 3.55
N ALA A 364 -12.75 -23.36 4.61
CA ALA A 364 -14.14 -22.90 4.65
C ALA A 364 -14.24 -21.37 4.48
N GLU A 365 -13.34 -20.63 5.12
CA GLU A 365 -13.15 -19.20 4.93
C GLU A 365 -12.72 -18.85 3.49
N ASN A 366 -12.17 -19.80 2.75
CA ASN A 366 -11.61 -19.57 1.42
C ASN A 366 -12.35 -20.37 0.33
N ALA A 367 -13.61 -20.73 0.57
CA ALA A 367 -14.41 -21.58 -0.31
C ALA A 367 -14.49 -21.03 -1.75
N ASP A 368 -14.46 -19.71 -1.93
CA ASP A 368 -14.46 -19.06 -3.26
C ASP A 368 -13.24 -19.43 -4.11
N LEU A 369 -12.09 -19.77 -3.51
CA LEU A 369 -10.89 -20.17 -4.24
C LEU A 369 -10.98 -21.58 -4.86
N SER A 370 -11.98 -22.37 -4.45
CA SER A 370 -12.32 -23.65 -5.10
C SER A 370 -13.15 -23.46 -6.38
N ASN A 371 -13.64 -22.23 -6.63
CA ASN A 371 -14.45 -21.93 -7.79
C ASN A 371 -13.55 -21.65 -9.02
N PRO A 372 -13.61 -22.47 -10.09
CA PRO A 372 -12.81 -22.24 -11.30
C PRO A 372 -13.13 -20.91 -12.00
N VAL A 373 -14.31 -20.33 -11.75
CA VAL A 373 -14.68 -18.99 -12.25
C VAL A 373 -13.82 -17.90 -11.62
N VAL A 374 -13.37 -18.07 -10.37
CA VAL A 374 -12.44 -17.13 -9.71
C VAL A 374 -11.08 -17.17 -10.40
N TRP A 375 -10.57 -18.35 -10.74
CA TRP A 375 -9.30 -18.51 -11.46
C TRP A 375 -9.30 -17.91 -12.87
N LEU A 376 -10.43 -18.00 -13.59
CA LEU A 376 -10.58 -17.36 -14.89
C LEU A 376 -10.50 -15.83 -14.83
N ARG A 377 -10.82 -15.21 -13.68
CA ARG A 377 -10.69 -13.75 -13.50
C ARG A 377 -9.22 -13.30 -13.35
N TYR A 378 -8.32 -14.21 -12.96
CA TYR A 378 -6.91 -13.92 -12.68
C TYR A 378 -5.94 -14.55 -13.71
N SER A 379 -6.44 -14.98 -14.87
CA SER A 379 -5.58 -15.61 -15.90
C SER A 379 -4.63 -14.63 -16.60
N ASP A 380 -4.84 -13.33 -16.48
CA ASP A 380 -4.05 -12.27 -17.12
C ASP A 380 -3.77 -11.09 -16.17
N VAL A 381 -3.23 -11.39 -14.98
CA VAL A 381 -2.95 -10.35 -13.96
C VAL A 381 -2.08 -9.22 -14.50
N ILE A 382 -1.04 -9.54 -15.27
CA ILE A 382 -0.10 -8.55 -15.80
C ILE A 382 -0.79 -7.65 -16.83
N GLY A 383 -1.58 -8.22 -17.76
CA GLY A 383 -2.34 -7.46 -18.73
C GLY A 383 -3.43 -6.60 -18.08
N ARG A 384 -4.10 -7.09 -17.03
CA ARG A 384 -5.08 -6.32 -16.26
C ARG A 384 -4.44 -5.16 -15.50
N HIS A 385 -3.27 -5.38 -14.89
CA HIS A 385 -2.53 -4.35 -14.15
C HIS A 385 -1.98 -3.25 -15.07
N THR A 386 -1.34 -3.64 -16.18
CA THR A 386 -0.67 -2.68 -17.09
C THR A 386 -1.57 -2.14 -18.20
N GLY A 387 -2.76 -2.71 -18.38
CA GLY A 387 -3.61 -2.49 -19.55
C GLY A 387 -4.49 -1.24 -19.51
N TYR A 388 -4.47 -0.40 -18.46
CA TYR A 388 -5.38 0.76 -18.35
C TYR A 388 -5.29 1.72 -19.53
N ALA A 389 -4.09 1.91 -20.10
CA ALA A 389 -3.89 2.72 -21.31
C ALA A 389 -4.49 2.03 -22.54
N ALA A 390 -4.17 0.75 -22.76
CA ALA A 390 -4.60 -0.02 -23.92
C ALA A 390 -6.11 -0.34 -23.93
N THR A 391 -6.74 -0.37 -22.75
CA THR A 391 -8.17 -0.69 -22.57
C THR A 391 -9.05 0.55 -22.46
N GLY A 392 -8.48 1.74 -22.64
CA GLY A 392 -9.21 3.01 -22.68
C GLY A 392 -9.60 3.58 -21.31
N GLN A 393 -9.22 2.95 -20.19
CA GLN A 393 -9.56 3.42 -18.85
C GLN A 393 -8.95 4.80 -18.54
N LEU A 394 -7.81 5.13 -19.16
CA LEU A 394 -7.22 6.47 -19.01
C LEU A 394 -8.02 7.57 -19.73
N ALA A 395 -8.83 7.23 -20.75
CA ALA A 395 -9.54 8.23 -21.55
C ALA A 395 -10.52 9.05 -20.70
N THR A 396 -11.21 8.41 -19.75
CA THR A 396 -12.10 9.12 -18.84
C THR A 396 -11.34 10.01 -17.87
N GLY A 397 -10.16 9.59 -17.41
CA GLY A 397 -9.26 10.43 -16.61
C GLY A 397 -8.80 11.67 -17.39
N VAL A 398 -8.44 11.52 -18.66
CA VAL A 398 -8.11 12.65 -19.55
C VAL A 398 -9.31 13.59 -19.67
N ALA A 399 -10.49 13.07 -20.00
CA ALA A 399 -11.70 13.87 -20.16
C ALA A 399 -12.05 14.64 -18.87
N TRP A 400 -11.94 14.00 -17.70
CA TRP A 400 -12.24 14.62 -16.43
C TRP A 400 -11.27 15.75 -16.09
N LEU A 401 -9.97 15.55 -16.25
CA LEU A 401 -8.99 16.60 -15.98
C LEU A 401 -9.11 17.79 -16.95
N THR A 402 -9.42 17.52 -18.22
CA THR A 402 -9.74 18.56 -19.20
C THR A 402 -11.00 19.33 -18.81
N ALA A 403 -12.05 18.64 -18.36
CA ALA A 403 -13.29 19.27 -17.89
C ALA A 403 -13.05 20.14 -16.64
N LEU A 404 -12.26 19.66 -15.67
CA LEU A 404 -11.86 20.45 -14.50
C LEU A 404 -11.16 21.75 -14.91
N ALA A 405 -10.22 21.67 -15.87
CA ALA A 405 -9.51 22.85 -16.36
C ALA A 405 -10.46 23.89 -16.99
N HIS A 406 -11.46 23.45 -17.76
CA HIS A 406 -12.47 24.35 -18.34
C HIS A 406 -13.37 25.00 -17.29
N ASP A 407 -13.87 24.22 -16.33
CA ASP A 407 -14.73 24.75 -15.26
C ASP A 407 -13.99 25.75 -14.37
N LEU A 408 -12.72 25.48 -14.06
CA LEU A 408 -11.86 26.39 -13.30
C LEU A 408 -11.54 27.67 -14.08
N ALA A 409 -11.28 27.58 -15.38
CA ALA A 409 -11.05 28.75 -16.21
C ALA A 409 -12.29 29.66 -16.28
N GLY A 410 -13.48 29.08 -16.40
CA GLY A 410 -14.75 29.81 -16.43
C GLY A 410 -15.12 30.49 -15.12
N ALA A 411 -14.64 29.99 -13.97
CA ALA A 411 -14.85 30.61 -12.67
C ALA A 411 -13.91 31.80 -12.37
N GLN A 412 -12.81 31.94 -13.12
CA GLN A 412 -11.84 33.03 -12.95
C GLN A 412 -12.11 34.23 -13.87
N SER A 413 -13.03 34.09 -14.83
CA SER A 413 -13.53 35.15 -15.72
C SER A 413 -14.79 35.81 -15.18
#